data_AF-A0A957WLW0-F1
#
_entry.id   AF-A0A957WLW0-F1
#
_cell.length_a   1.000
_cell.length_b   1.000
_cell.length_c   1.000
_cell.angle_alpha   90.00
_cell.angle_beta   90.00
_cell.angle_gamma   90.00
#
_symmetry.space_group_name_H-M   'P 1'
#
loop_
_entity.id
_entity.type
_entity.pdbx_description
1 polymer ?
#
loop_
_entity_poly.entity_id
_entity_poly.type
_entity_poly.pdbx_seq_one_letter_code
_entity_poly.pdbx_strand_id
1 'polypeptide(L)'
;MRRIVIPTAILLTVITASPVLADPLAQEGGSEVSQTPIFLAFILALSIFLGFELISKVPATLHTPLMSGSNAISGISLIGALIAAGHGGDVLVIVLGTLAVATATINVVGGYLVTDRMLEMFKKKEE
;
A
#
# COMPACT_ATOMS: atom_id res chain seq x y z
N MET A 1 3.78 21.46 -26.04
CA MET A 1 3.36 21.20 -24.63
C MET A 1 1.99 20.55 -24.62
N ARG A 2 1.90 19.22 -24.66
CA ARG A 2 0.63 18.50 -24.45
C ARG A 2 0.57 18.11 -22.98
N ARG A 3 -0.38 18.70 -22.24
CA ARG A 3 -0.66 18.30 -20.85
C ARG A 3 -1.28 16.90 -20.91
N ILE A 4 -0.58 15.92 -20.34
CA ILE A 4 -1.15 14.62 -19.98
C ILE A 4 -2.15 14.92 -18.86
N VAL A 5 -3.42 15.03 -19.24
CA VAL A 5 -4.54 15.05 -18.29
C VAL A 5 -4.96 13.60 -18.16
N ILE A 6 -4.43 12.91 -17.15
CA ILE A 6 -4.93 11.57 -16.80
C ILE A 6 -6.40 11.79 -16.38
N PRO A 7 -7.38 11.22 -17.09
CA PRO A 7 -8.78 11.51 -16.84
C PRO A 7 -9.17 10.98 -15.47
N THR A 8 -9.66 11.87 -14.62
CA THR A 8 -10.22 11.63 -13.28
C THR A 8 -11.29 10.54 -13.23
N ALA A 9 -11.80 10.09 -14.38
CA ALA A 9 -12.72 8.96 -14.53
C ALA A 9 -12.14 7.62 -14.04
N ILE A 10 -10.84 7.36 -14.20
CA ILE A 10 -10.24 6.07 -13.81
C ILE A 10 -10.28 5.88 -12.30
N LEU A 11 -10.08 6.95 -11.52
CA LEU A 11 -10.08 6.89 -10.06
C LEU A 11 -11.49 6.66 -9.48
N LEU A 12 -12.53 7.15 -10.15
CA LEU A 12 -13.92 7.03 -9.69
C LEU A 12 -14.53 5.66 -10.00
N THR A 13 -14.08 5.00 -11.07
CA THR A 13 -14.67 3.72 -11.52
C THR A 13 -14.25 2.54 -10.64
N VAL A 14 -13.07 2.61 -10.00
CA VAL A 14 -12.58 1.58 -9.08
C VAL A 14 -13.36 1.58 -7.75
N ILE A 15 -14.00 2.70 -7.38
CA ILE A 15 -14.74 2.83 -6.12
C ILE A 15 -16.16 2.24 -6.21
N THR A 16 -16.75 2.11 -7.41
CA THR A 16 -18.17 1.76 -7.56
C THR A 16 -18.44 0.34 -8.03
N ALA A 17 -17.43 -0.44 -8.43
CA ALA A 17 -17.62 -1.78 -8.96
C ALA A 17 -17.16 -2.87 -7.99
N SER A 18 -18.04 -3.29 -7.08
CA SER A 18 -17.95 -4.60 -6.41
C SER A 18 -19.36 -5.11 -6.12
N PRO A 19 -19.90 -6.09 -6.89
CA PRO A 19 -21.15 -6.75 -6.56
C PRO A 19 -20.84 -8.02 -5.78
N VAL A 20 -20.79 -7.93 -4.46
CA VAL A 20 -20.78 -9.10 -3.57
C VAL A 20 -22.23 -9.49 -3.31
N LEU A 21 -22.67 -10.51 -4.07
CA LEU A 21 -23.63 -11.55 -3.73
C LEU A 21 -25.02 -11.14 -3.21
N ALA A 22 -26.01 -11.46 -4.06
CA ALA A 22 -27.41 -11.55 -3.71
C ALA A 22 -27.64 -12.54 -2.55
N ASP A 23 -28.16 -12.03 -1.43
CA ASP A 23 -29.08 -12.75 -0.54
C ASP A 23 -30.02 -11.73 0.14
N PRO A 24 -31.34 -11.69 -0.17
CA PRO A 24 -32.18 -10.53 0.13
C PRO A 24 -32.84 -10.49 1.52
N LEU A 25 -32.50 -11.31 2.52
CA LEU A 25 -33.27 -11.36 3.79
C LEU A 25 -32.47 -11.39 5.10
N ALA A 26 -31.20 -10.95 5.14
CA ALA A 26 -30.50 -10.83 6.42
C ALA A 26 -29.47 -9.69 6.45
N GLN A 27 -29.95 -8.45 6.44
CA GLN A 27 -29.17 -7.34 7.00
C GLN A 27 -30.12 -6.31 7.62
N GLU A 28 -30.49 -6.55 8.88
CA GLU A 28 -31.06 -5.52 9.72
C GLU A 28 -30.02 -4.43 9.99
N GLY A 29 -30.42 -3.18 9.79
CA GLY A 29 -30.01 -2.05 10.64
C GLY A 29 -28.55 -1.61 10.56
N GLY A 30 -28.24 -0.80 9.56
CA GLY A 30 -27.07 0.07 9.58
C GLY A 30 -27.04 0.94 8.34
N SER A 31 -26.99 2.25 8.52
CA SER A 31 -26.75 3.23 7.45
C SER A 31 -25.36 3.06 6.86
N GLU A 32 -25.15 1.98 6.11
CA GLU A 32 -23.90 1.63 5.46
C GLU A 32 -23.89 2.23 4.05
N VAL A 33 -22.77 2.75 3.59
CA VAL A 33 -22.58 3.29 2.21
C VAL A 33 -22.92 4.78 1.99
N SER A 34 -22.58 5.64 2.97
CA SER A 34 -22.20 7.05 2.69
C SER A 34 -21.05 7.58 3.58
N GLN A 35 -20.64 6.82 4.61
CA GLN A 35 -19.59 7.21 5.56
C GLN A 35 -18.18 6.67 5.24
N THR A 36 -18.00 5.90 4.16
CA THR A 36 -16.70 5.32 3.77
C THR A 36 -15.55 6.33 3.71
N PRO A 37 -15.67 7.53 3.09
CA PRO A 37 -14.56 8.47 3.05
C PRO A 37 -14.24 9.07 4.44
N ILE A 38 -15.25 9.25 5.28
CA ILE A 38 -15.07 9.74 6.66
C ILE A 38 -14.32 8.69 7.49
N PHE A 39 -14.67 7.42 7.34
CA PHE A 39 -13.99 6.32 8.00
C PHE A 39 -12.54 6.13 7.54
N LEU A 40 -12.29 6.21 6.23
CA LEU A 40 -10.92 6.17 5.69
C LEU A 40 -10.09 7.38 6.15
N ALA A 41 -10.67 8.57 6.19
CA ALA A 41 -10.01 9.76 6.72
C ALA A 41 -9.70 9.62 8.22
N PHE A 42 -10.61 9.00 8.98
CA PHE A 42 -10.38 8.70 10.39
C PHE A 42 -9.22 7.71 10.60
N ILE A 43 -9.21 6.60 9.85
CA ILE A 43 -8.08 5.65 9.87
C ILE A 43 -6.77 6.33 9.47
N LEU A 44 -6.79 7.16 8.42
CA LEU A 44 -5.63 7.90 7.97
C LEU A 44 -5.10 8.83 9.07
N ALA A 45 -5.98 9.62 9.71
CA ALA A 45 -5.61 10.54 10.78
C ALA A 45 -4.98 9.80 11.98
N LEU A 46 -5.59 8.70 12.42
CA LEU A 46 -5.06 7.88 13.52
C LEU A 46 -3.73 7.20 13.14
N SER A 47 -3.59 6.73 11.90
CA SER A 47 -2.36 6.08 11.41
C SER A 47 -1.19 7.07 11.34
N ILE A 48 -1.44 8.32 10.95
CA ILE A 48 -0.42 9.38 10.96
C ILE A 48 0.04 9.68 12.39
N PHE A 49 -0.90 9.84 13.32
CA PHE A 49 -0.58 10.09 14.72
C PHE A 49 0.21 8.92 15.33
N LEU A 50 -0.21 7.69 15.05
CA LEU A 50 0.51 6.48 15.46
C LEU A 50 1.93 6.44 14.88
N GLY A 51 2.10 6.75 13.58
CA GLY A 51 3.41 6.79 12.94
C GLY A 51 4.36 7.80 13.59
N PHE A 52 3.86 9.00 13.93
CA PHE A 52 4.64 10.02 14.63
C PHE A 52 5.10 9.57 16.01
N GLU A 53 4.18 9.01 16.81
CA GLU A 53 4.47 8.53 18.17
C GLU A 53 5.49 7.37 18.17
N LEU A 54 5.38 6.46 17.21
CA LEU A 54 6.29 5.33 17.06
C LEU A 54 7.70 5.79 16.69
N ILE A 55 7.84 6.63 15.66
CA ILE A 55 9.16 7.09 15.16
C ILE A 55 9.87 7.94 16.23
N SER A 56 9.14 8.75 16.98
CA SER A 56 9.69 9.61 18.04
C SER A 56 10.34 8.84 19.20
N LYS A 57 10.03 7.55 19.35
CA LYS A 57 10.54 6.68 20.42
C LYS A 57 11.69 5.76 20.00
N VAL A 58 12.15 5.85 18.75
CA VAL A 58 13.24 5.00 18.26
C VAL A 58 14.60 5.59 18.61
N PRO A 59 15.54 4.81 19.18
CA PRO A 59 16.88 5.30 19.49
C PRO A 59 17.66 5.68 18.22
N ALA A 60 18.60 6.62 18.36
CA ALA A 60 19.33 7.17 17.21
C ALA A 60 20.11 6.14 16.39
N THR A 61 20.56 5.06 17.04
CA THR A 61 21.27 3.94 16.41
C THR A 61 20.42 3.19 15.39
N LEU A 62 19.09 3.28 15.48
CA LEU A 62 18.15 2.61 14.60
C LEU A 62 17.56 3.51 13.50
N HIS A 63 17.92 4.79 13.40
CA HIS A 63 17.36 5.66 12.35
C HIS A 63 17.67 5.17 10.94
N THR A 64 18.89 4.67 10.67
CA THR A 64 19.27 4.16 9.35
C THR A 64 18.59 2.81 9.03
N PRO A 65 18.59 1.81 9.94
CA PRO A 65 17.76 0.62 9.78
C PRO A 65 16.26 0.92 9.61
N LEU A 66 15.72 1.89 10.37
CA LEU A 66 14.33 2.30 10.29
C LEU A 66 14.00 3.00 8.97
N MET A 67 14.92 3.82 8.45
CA MET A 67 14.80 4.43 7.12
C MET A 67 14.75 3.36 6.02
N SER A 68 15.56 2.29 6.13
CA SER A 68 15.49 1.16 5.21
C SER A 68 14.19 0.34 5.39
N GLY A 69 13.78 0.11 6.64
CA GLY A 69 12.58 -0.65 6.96
C GLY A 69 11.30 0.02 6.46
N SER A 70 11.17 1.33 6.60
CA SER A 70 10.02 2.08 6.06
C SER A 70 9.97 2.05 4.52
N ASN A 71 11.12 1.99 3.86
CA ASN A 71 11.18 1.73 2.42
C ASN A 71 10.66 0.33 2.06
N ALA A 72 10.99 -0.72 2.83
CA ALA A 72 10.43 -2.07 2.63
C ALA A 72 8.90 -2.11 2.81
N ILE A 73 8.36 -1.36 3.78
CA ILE A 73 6.92 -1.25 4.03
C ILE A 73 6.19 -0.56 2.87
N SER A 74 6.83 0.40 2.19
CA SER A 74 6.27 1.04 0.97
C SER A 74 6.01 0.04 -0.17
N GLY A 75 6.58 -1.15 -0.08
CA GLY A 75 6.31 -2.30 -0.93
C GLY A 75 4.84 -2.76 -0.96
N ILE A 76 3.95 -2.22 -0.11
CA ILE A 76 2.49 -2.37 -0.23
C ILE A 76 1.95 -1.99 -1.63
N SER A 77 2.70 -1.15 -2.37
CA SER A 77 2.46 -0.86 -3.80
C SER A 77 2.33 -2.12 -4.67
N LEU A 78 2.90 -3.26 -4.27
CA LEU A 78 2.74 -4.54 -4.95
C LEU A 78 1.28 -4.97 -5.05
N ILE A 79 0.46 -4.73 -4.01
CA ILE A 79 -0.98 -5.05 -4.05
C ILE A 79 -1.67 -4.22 -5.14
N GLY A 80 -1.37 -2.91 -5.20
CA GLY A 80 -1.89 -2.03 -6.24
C GLY A 80 -1.44 -2.47 -7.63
N ALA A 81 -0.19 -2.89 -7.78
CA ALA A 81 0.36 -3.38 -9.05
C ALA A 81 -0.32 -4.68 -9.52
N LEU A 82 -0.58 -5.62 -8.60
CA LEU A 82 -1.29 -6.88 -8.91
C LEU A 82 -2.73 -6.62 -9.36
N ILE A 83 -3.44 -5.73 -8.65
CA ILE A 83 -4.80 -5.33 -9.02
C ILE A 83 -4.77 -4.69 -10.41
N ALA A 84 -3.85 -3.75 -10.67
CA ALA A 84 -3.73 -3.08 -11.97
C ALA A 84 -3.38 -4.04 -13.12
N ALA A 85 -2.45 -4.97 -12.90
CA ALA A 85 -2.07 -5.98 -13.89
C ALA A 85 -3.24 -6.93 -14.23
N GLY A 86 -4.14 -7.19 -13.28
CA GLY A 86 -5.32 -8.02 -13.47
C GLY A 86 -6.46 -7.38 -14.29
N HIS A 87 -6.41 -6.09 -14.60
CA HIS A 87 -7.51 -5.40 -15.31
C HIS A 87 -7.58 -5.72 -16.82
N GLY A 88 -6.48 -6.17 -17.44
CA GLY A 88 -6.44 -6.59 -18.84
C GLY A 88 -6.87 -5.51 -19.86
N GLY A 89 -7.12 -5.93 -21.11
CA GLY A 89 -7.78 -5.11 -22.14
C GLY A 89 -6.88 -4.57 -23.25
N ASP A 90 -5.72 -4.00 -22.93
CA ASP A 90 -4.80 -3.41 -23.92
C ASP A 90 -3.36 -3.88 -23.69
N VAL A 91 -2.59 -4.05 -24.78
CA VAL A 91 -1.18 -4.48 -24.74
C VAL A 91 -0.35 -3.53 -23.87
N LEU A 92 -0.66 -2.23 -23.94
CA LEU A 92 0.01 -1.22 -23.13
C LEU A 92 -0.25 -1.42 -21.63
N VAL A 93 -1.49 -1.74 -21.24
CA VAL A 93 -1.87 -2.03 -19.85
C VAL A 93 -1.16 -3.27 -19.33
N ILE A 94 -1.05 -4.31 -20.15
CA ILE A 94 -0.35 -5.55 -19.78
C ILE A 94 1.15 -5.28 -19.56
N VAL A 95 1.80 -4.55 -20.46
CA VAL A 95 3.22 -4.21 -20.34
C VAL A 95 3.49 -3.35 -19.11
N LEU A 96 2.70 -2.30 -18.90
CA LEU A 96 2.85 -1.43 -17.73
C LEU A 96 2.52 -2.16 -16.41
N GLY A 97 1.48 -2.99 -16.39
CA GLY A 97 1.12 -3.80 -15.23
C GLY A 97 2.23 -4.79 -14.86
N THR A 98 2.82 -5.44 -15.86
CA THR A 98 3.97 -6.35 -15.65
C THR A 98 5.18 -5.61 -15.10
N LEU A 99 5.51 -4.43 -15.65
CA LEU A 99 6.60 -3.58 -15.14
C LEU A 99 6.32 -3.06 -13.73
N ALA A 100 5.07 -2.71 -13.42
CA ALA A 100 4.65 -2.25 -12.10
C ALA A 100 4.84 -3.36 -11.06
N VAL A 101 4.42 -4.59 -11.38
CA VAL A 101 4.63 -5.76 -10.51
C VAL A 101 6.12 -6.01 -10.31
N ALA A 102 6.91 -6.07 -11.38
CA ALA A 102 8.35 -6.30 -11.29
C ALA A 102 9.05 -5.26 -10.40
N THR A 103 8.73 -3.97 -10.59
CA THR A 103 9.32 -2.87 -9.81
C THR A 103 8.89 -2.92 -8.34
N ALA A 104 7.61 -3.20 -8.09
CA ALA A 104 7.10 -3.33 -6.72
C ALA A 104 7.71 -4.54 -5.99
N THR A 105 7.91 -5.66 -6.69
CA THR A 105 8.61 -6.83 -6.14
C THR A 105 10.06 -6.49 -5.79
N ILE A 106 10.79 -5.75 -6.64
CA ILE A 106 12.15 -5.29 -6.34
C ILE A 106 12.18 -4.41 -5.07
N ASN A 107 11.20 -3.51 -4.90
CA ASN A 107 11.09 -2.67 -3.70
C ASN A 107 10.90 -3.51 -2.43
N VAL A 108 9.94 -4.45 -2.44
CA VAL A 108 9.67 -5.34 -1.31
C VAL A 108 10.92 -6.18 -0.98
N VAL A 109 11.40 -6.96 -1.94
CA VAL A 109 12.49 -7.92 -1.72
C VAL A 109 13.78 -7.18 -1.35
N GLY A 110 14.14 -6.14 -2.10
CA GLY A 110 15.33 -5.34 -1.81
C GLY A 110 15.26 -4.64 -0.46
N GLY A 111 14.11 -4.06 -0.13
CA GLY A 111 13.89 -3.39 1.15
C GLY A 111 14.06 -4.33 2.35
N TYR A 112 13.46 -5.52 2.29
CA TYR A 112 13.60 -6.51 3.38
C TYR A 112 15.03 -7.06 3.50
N LEU A 113 15.70 -7.37 2.39
CA LEU A 113 17.07 -7.89 2.41
C LEU A 113 18.07 -6.88 2.97
N VAL A 114 17.95 -5.61 2.60
CA VAL A 114 18.84 -4.55 3.11
C VAL A 114 18.57 -4.30 4.59
N THR A 115 17.31 -4.27 5.00
CA THR A 115 16.93 -4.06 6.40
C THR A 115 17.40 -5.21 7.29
N ASP A 116 17.26 -6.46 6.84
CA ASP A 116 17.74 -7.63 7.58
C ASP A 116 19.25 -7.58 7.82
N ARG A 117 20.04 -7.28 6.79
CA ARG A 117 21.50 -7.06 6.92
C ARG A 117 21.85 -5.93 7.89
N MET A 118 21.06 -4.86 7.91
CA MET A 118 21.27 -3.77 8.85
C MET A 118 20.96 -4.18 10.29
N LEU A 119 19.91 -4.98 10.50
CA LEU A 119 19.49 -5.46 11.83
C LEU A 119 20.37 -6.60 12.35
N GLU A 120 21.02 -7.36 11.47
CA GLU A 120 21.97 -8.41 11.84
C GLU A 120 23.12 -7.88 12.71
N MET A 121 23.52 -6.62 12.48
CA MET A 121 24.57 -5.95 13.27
C MET A 121 24.18 -5.69 14.73
N PHE A 122 22.90 -5.82 15.09
CA PHE A 122 22.39 -5.68 16.46
C PHE A 122 22.21 -7.03 17.17
N LYS A 123 22.37 -8.15 16.47
CA LYS A 123 22.35 -9.48 17.09
C LYS A 123 23.65 -9.63 17.90
N LYS A 124 23.52 -9.96 19.20
CA LYS A 124 24.68 -10.36 20.00
C LYS A 124 25.26 -11.62 19.36
N LYS A 125 26.59 -11.67 19.19
CA LYS A 125 27.28 -12.92 18.84
C LYS A 125 26.92 -13.95 19.91
N GLU A 126 26.32 -15.06 19.49
CA GLU A 126 26.25 -16.26 20.31
C GLU A 126 27.71 -16.73 20.52
N GLU A 127 28.13 -16.84 21.77
CA GLU A 127 29.39 -17.51 22.15
C GLU A 127 29.25 -19.03 22.03
#